data_AF-C4WX77-F1
#
_entry.id   AF-C4WX77-F1
#
_cell.length_a   1.000
_cell.length_b   1.000
_cell.length_c   1.000
_cell.angle_alpha   90.00
_cell.angle_beta   90.00
_cell.angle_gamma   90.00
#
_symmetry.space_group_name_H-M   'P 1'
#
loop_
_entity.id
_entity.type
_entity.pdbx_description
1 polymer ?
#
loop_
_entity_poly.entity_id
_entity_poly.type
_entity_poly.pdbx_seq_one_letter_code
_entity_poly.pdbx_strand_id
1 'polypeptide(L)'
;MVKHNTDTNGIGYEWEYAKVKDDRTIWQKIIMGIYNPSSHEFLGRSAKSWGGILLFYAVFYSSLACMFAICMKVLLSTLNDNTPHFTLSSSLIGTNPGLGFRPMSPNVEDGSLIYYAADNATNVEAWTTELDKFLAVYKNKTLLPDKGNNQQKCGYNMPPQKDKGLRGQPG
;
A
#
# COMPACT_ATOMS: atom_id res chain seq x y z
N MET A 1 56.11 6.74 17.22
CA MET A 1 57.32 5.89 17.08
C MET A 1 57.12 4.66 17.92
N VAL A 2 56.76 3.53 17.32
CA VAL A 2 56.73 2.22 17.99
C VAL A 2 58.07 1.56 17.68
N LYS A 3 58.87 1.28 18.71
CA LYS A 3 60.14 0.56 18.55
C LYS A 3 59.82 -0.93 18.41
N HIS A 4 60.12 -1.50 17.24
CA HIS A 4 60.09 -2.95 17.04
C HIS A 4 61.50 -3.52 17.19
N ASN A 5 61.61 -4.55 18.02
CA ASN A 5 62.84 -5.34 18.15
C ASN A 5 62.93 -6.22 16.91
N THR A 6 63.95 -6.01 16.09
CA THR A 6 64.22 -6.80 14.89
C THR A 6 65.00 -8.04 15.29
N ASP A 7 64.40 -9.22 15.10
CA ASP A 7 65.11 -10.48 15.24
C ASP A 7 66.20 -10.56 14.17
N THR A 8 67.44 -10.70 14.63
CA THR A 8 68.63 -10.94 13.81
C THR A 8 68.54 -12.34 13.21
N ASN A 9 68.42 -12.44 11.87
CA ASN A 9 69.07 -13.44 11.00
C ASN A 9 68.30 -13.68 9.68
N GLY A 10 68.17 -12.65 8.85
CA GLY A 10 67.72 -12.82 7.47
C GLY A 10 67.44 -11.50 6.80
N ILE A 11 68.15 -11.23 5.71
CA ILE A 11 67.84 -10.18 4.73
C ILE A 11 66.50 -10.53 4.06
N GLY A 12 65.40 -10.20 4.76
CA GLY A 12 64.05 -10.28 4.23
C GLY A 12 63.77 -9.00 3.46
N TYR A 13 63.68 -9.10 2.14
CA TYR A 13 63.07 -8.06 1.35
C TYR A 13 61.56 -8.15 1.59
N GLU A 14 61.04 -7.20 2.35
CA GLU A 14 59.62 -7.10 2.67
C GLU A 14 58.90 -6.62 1.41
N TRP A 15 58.17 -7.52 0.75
CA TRP A 15 57.30 -7.15 -0.37
C TRP A 15 56.29 -6.13 0.13
N GLU A 16 56.22 -4.98 -0.52
CA GLU A 16 55.34 -3.87 -0.15
C GLU A 16 53.84 -4.24 -0.14
N TYR A 17 53.49 -5.41 -0.69
CA TYR A 17 52.15 -6.00 -0.70
C TYR A 17 51.88 -7.04 0.40
N ALA A 18 52.86 -7.42 1.24
CA ALA A 18 52.59 -8.26 2.39
C ALA A 18 51.86 -7.44 3.47
N LYS A 19 50.54 -7.57 3.50
CA LYS A 19 49.76 -7.04 4.62
C LYS A 19 50.18 -7.76 5.89
N VAL A 20 50.47 -6.99 6.94
CA VAL A 20 50.68 -7.49 8.31
C VAL A 20 49.55 -8.46 8.65
N LYS A 21 49.91 -9.63 9.17
CA LYS A 21 48.94 -10.65 9.56
C LYS A 21 48.00 -10.07 10.61
N ASP A 22 46.71 -10.07 10.29
CA ASP A 22 45.68 -9.55 11.17
C ASP A 22 45.17 -10.64 12.12
N ASP A 23 45.70 -10.63 13.35
CA ASP A 23 45.38 -11.58 14.43
C ASP A 23 44.05 -11.27 15.15
N ARG A 24 43.27 -10.29 14.67
CA ARG A 24 41.97 -9.94 15.27
C ARG A 24 40.92 -11.04 15.05
N THR A 25 40.04 -11.19 16.04
CA THR A 25 38.87 -12.07 15.96
C THR A 25 37.90 -11.63 14.84
N ILE A 26 37.07 -12.56 14.35
CA ILE A 26 36.07 -12.28 13.30
C ILE A 26 35.15 -11.12 13.71
N TRP A 27 34.74 -11.07 14.98
CA TRP A 27 33.91 -9.98 15.51
C TRP A 27 34.60 -8.63 15.47
N GLN A 28 35.89 -8.57 15.84
CA GLN A 28 36.68 -7.34 15.75
C GLN A 28 36.84 -6.88 14.29
N LYS A 29 36.97 -7.80 13.34
CA LYS A 29 37.02 -7.50 11.89
C LYS A 29 35.70 -6.91 11.38
N ILE A 30 34.56 -7.44 11.82
CA ILE A 30 33.24 -6.89 11.46
C ILE A 30 33.07 -5.48 12.03
N ILE A 31 33.38 -5.28 13.31
CA ILE A 31 33.26 -3.97 13.97
C ILE A 31 34.18 -2.93 13.29
N MET A 32 35.42 -3.30 12.98
CA MET A 32 36.34 -2.43 12.25
C MET A 32 35.94 -2.20 10.79
N GLY A 33 35.26 -3.16 10.17
CA GLY A 33 34.66 -2.99 8.85
C GLY A 33 33.54 -1.95 8.83
N ILE A 34 32.78 -1.84 9.93
CA ILE A 34 31.72 -0.84 10.09
C ILE A 34 32.30 0.54 10.38
N TYR A 35 33.20 0.63 11.36
CA TYR A 35 33.82 1.88 11.77
C TYR A 35 35.27 1.68 12.18
N ASN A 36 36.17 2.40 11.54
CA ASN A 36 37.57 2.43 11.91
C ASN A 36 37.83 3.65 12.82
N PRO A 37 38.00 3.45 14.15
CA PRO A 37 38.20 4.55 15.09
C PRO A 37 39.53 5.28 14.89
N SER A 38 40.52 4.68 14.23
CA SER A 38 41.83 5.29 14.00
C SER A 38 41.85 6.23 12.78
N SER A 39 41.14 5.87 11.71
CA SER A 39 41.03 6.71 10.50
C SER A 39 39.73 7.53 10.45
N HIS A 40 38.81 7.33 11.40
CA HIS A 40 37.46 7.90 11.40
C HIS A 40 36.70 7.62 10.10
N GLU A 41 36.92 6.44 9.51
CA GLU A 41 36.23 5.99 8.31
C GLU A 41 35.04 5.11 8.67
N PHE A 42 33.91 5.36 8.02
CA PHE A 42 32.71 4.54 8.14
C PHE A 42 32.58 3.70 6.86
N LEU A 43 32.48 2.38 7.00
CA LEU A 43 32.41 1.42 5.89
C LEU A 43 33.48 1.68 4.81
N GLY A 44 34.71 1.98 5.23
CA GLY A 44 35.84 2.21 4.34
C GLY A 44 35.83 3.54 3.57
N ARG A 45 35.00 4.52 3.98
CA ARG A 45 35.01 5.88 3.41
C ARG A 45 35.03 6.95 4.49
N SER A 46 35.70 8.06 4.20
CA SER A 46 35.68 9.27 5.04
C SER A 46 34.28 9.88 5.10
N ALA A 47 33.92 10.48 6.25
CA ALA A 47 32.67 11.22 6.45
C ALA A 47 32.40 12.29 5.37
N LYS A 48 33.44 12.92 4.83
CA LYS A 48 33.33 13.90 3.74
C LYS A 48 32.84 13.26 2.43
N SER A 49 33.31 12.06 2.12
CA SER A 49 32.85 11.31 0.93
C SER A 49 31.41 10.83 1.10
N TRP A 50 31.06 10.38 2.31
CA TRP A 50 29.68 10.04 2.66
C TRP A 50 28.71 11.20 2.48
N GLY A 51 29.07 12.39 2.99
CA GLY A 51 28.26 13.60 2.79
C GLY A 51 28.03 13.93 1.31
N GLY A 52 29.07 13.80 0.48
CA GLY A 52 28.94 14.00 -0.97
C GLY A 52 28.01 13.00 -1.66
N ILE A 53 28.11 11.71 -1.30
CA ILE A 53 27.24 10.65 -1.83
C ILE A 53 25.79 10.89 -1.41
N LEU A 54 25.55 11.17 -0.12
CA LEU A 54 24.21 11.43 0.40
C LEU A 54 23.59 12.65 -0.24
N LEU A 55 24.34 13.74 -0.39
CA LEU A 55 23.85 14.96 -1.05
C LEU A 55 23.52 14.70 -2.53
N PHE A 56 24.37 13.99 -3.25
CA PHE A 56 24.14 13.63 -4.65
C PHE A 56 22.84 12.81 -4.81
N TYR A 57 22.69 11.73 -4.01
CA TYR A 57 21.49 10.89 -4.07
C TYR A 57 20.24 11.62 -3.59
N ALA A 58 20.35 12.51 -2.59
CA ALA A 58 19.23 13.32 -2.15
C ALA A 58 18.71 14.21 -3.29
N VAL A 59 19.60 14.93 -3.99
CA VAL A 59 19.21 15.79 -5.12
C VAL A 59 18.69 14.97 -6.29
N PHE A 60 19.36 13.87 -6.63
CA PHE A 60 18.97 12.99 -7.73
C PHE A 60 17.60 12.34 -7.51
N TYR A 61 17.34 11.76 -6.34
CA TYR A 61 16.03 11.16 -6.07
C TYR A 61 14.94 12.21 -5.87
N SER A 62 15.28 13.40 -5.35
CA SER A 62 14.32 14.51 -5.29
C SER A 62 13.88 14.96 -6.68
N SER A 63 14.79 15.07 -7.65
CA SER A 63 14.43 15.44 -9.01
C SER A 63 13.58 14.38 -9.71
N LEU A 64 13.89 13.08 -9.51
CA LEU A 64 13.06 11.98 -9.99
C LEU A 64 11.65 12.00 -9.36
N ALA A 65 11.55 12.22 -8.05
CA ALA A 65 10.28 12.32 -7.36
C ALA A 65 9.45 13.52 -7.86
N CYS A 66 10.09 14.68 -8.06
CA CYS A 66 9.44 15.86 -8.62
C CYS A 66 8.93 15.61 -10.05
N MET A 67 9.75 15.01 -10.92
CA MET A 67 9.34 14.66 -12.29
C MET A 67 8.15 13.70 -12.26
N PHE A 68 8.20 12.65 -11.45
CA PHE A 68 7.10 11.71 -11.27
C PHE A 68 5.83 12.39 -10.76
N ALA A 69 5.94 13.28 -9.77
CA ALA A 69 4.81 14.02 -9.24
C ALA A 69 4.18 14.97 -10.28
N ILE A 70 5.00 15.61 -11.13
CA ILE A 70 4.51 16.43 -12.24
C ILE A 70 3.75 15.57 -13.25
N CYS A 71 4.32 14.43 -13.67
CA CYS A 71 3.64 13.49 -14.57
C CYS A 71 2.30 13.00 -13.99
N MET A 72 2.29 12.62 -12.71
CA MET A 72 1.06 12.21 -12.02
C MET A 72 0.04 13.34 -11.94
N LYS A 73 0.47 14.58 -11.66
CA LYS A 73 -0.43 15.75 -11.63
C LYS A 73 -1.06 16.00 -13.00
N VAL A 74 -0.28 15.94 -14.07
CA VAL A 74 -0.78 16.13 -15.45
C VAL A 74 -1.78 15.03 -15.79
N LEU A 75 -1.48 13.76 -15.47
CA LEU A 75 -2.41 12.66 -15.65
C LEU A 75 -3.73 12.92 -14.91
N LEU A 76 -3.68 13.27 -13.62
CA LEU A 76 -4.87 13.56 -12.82
C LEU A 76 -5.66 14.76 -13.36
N SER A 77 -4.99 15.75 -13.96
CA SER A 77 -5.66 16.89 -14.59
C SER A 77 -6.48 16.51 -15.84
N THR A 78 -6.27 15.32 -16.41
CA THR A 78 -7.07 14.82 -17.55
C THR A 78 -8.29 14.00 -17.11
N LEU A 79 -8.42 13.70 -15.82
CA LEU A 79 -9.56 12.97 -15.26
C LEU A 79 -10.70 13.92 -14.88
N ASN A 80 -11.93 13.47 -15.07
CA ASN A 80 -13.13 14.15 -14.62
C ASN A 80 -13.49 13.69 -13.20
N ASP A 81 -13.76 14.61 -12.28
CA ASP A 81 -14.13 14.30 -10.90
C ASP A 81 -15.51 13.63 -10.76
N ASN A 82 -16.39 13.81 -11.75
CA ASN A 82 -17.78 13.34 -11.67
C ASN A 82 -18.00 11.99 -12.35
N THR A 83 -17.20 11.65 -13.36
CA THR A 83 -17.40 10.43 -14.15
C THR A 83 -16.08 9.75 -14.49
N PRO A 84 -15.99 8.41 -14.37
CA PRO A 84 -14.80 7.69 -14.76
C PRO A 84 -14.62 7.74 -16.28
N HIS A 85 -13.37 7.87 -16.73
CA HIS A 85 -13.02 8.02 -18.15
C HIS A 85 -13.44 6.82 -19.01
N PHE A 86 -13.30 5.61 -18.49
CA PHE A 86 -13.69 4.38 -19.18
C PHE A 86 -14.93 3.77 -18.54
N THR A 87 -16.08 3.91 -19.21
CA THR A 87 -17.36 3.32 -18.80
C THR A 87 -17.88 2.34 -19.85
N LEU A 88 -18.64 1.35 -19.39
CA LEU A 88 -19.46 0.46 -20.22
C LEU A 88 -18.66 -0.26 -21.33
N SER A 89 -19.01 -0.07 -22.60
CA SER A 89 -18.36 -0.70 -23.76
C SER A 89 -16.91 -0.29 -23.96
N SER A 90 -16.49 0.84 -23.38
CA SER A 90 -15.11 1.30 -23.40
C SER A 90 -14.27 0.74 -22.24
N SER A 91 -14.86 -0.09 -21.38
CA SER A 91 -14.21 -0.76 -20.25
C SER A 91 -14.17 -2.27 -20.46
N LEU A 92 -13.19 -2.93 -19.85
CA LEU A 92 -13.03 -4.39 -19.90
C LEU A 92 -14.24 -5.14 -19.31
N ILE A 93 -14.97 -4.52 -18.38
CA ILE A 93 -16.14 -5.11 -17.70
C ILE A 93 -17.36 -5.19 -18.64
N GLY A 94 -17.39 -4.38 -19.69
CA GLY A 94 -18.46 -4.37 -20.68
C GLY A 94 -19.76 -3.72 -20.21
N THR A 95 -20.87 -4.08 -20.87
CA THR A 95 -22.19 -3.47 -20.66
C THR A 95 -23.07 -4.18 -19.63
N ASN A 96 -22.61 -5.29 -19.07
CA ASN A 96 -23.41 -6.16 -18.22
C ASN A 96 -23.11 -5.87 -16.73
N PRO A 97 -24.08 -5.30 -15.97
CA PRO A 97 -23.85 -5.04 -14.56
C PRO A 97 -23.75 -6.36 -13.78
N GLY A 98 -22.89 -6.39 -12.77
CA GLY A 98 -22.81 -7.50 -11.83
C GLY A 98 -23.99 -7.51 -10.85
N LEU A 99 -24.32 -8.69 -10.33
CA LEU A 99 -25.30 -8.88 -9.26
C LEU A 99 -24.60 -9.28 -7.97
N GLY A 100 -24.78 -8.50 -6.91
CA GLY A 100 -24.37 -8.86 -5.56
C GLY A 100 -25.58 -9.19 -4.68
N PHE A 101 -25.41 -10.10 -3.72
CA PHE A 101 -26.44 -10.42 -2.72
C PHE A 101 -25.98 -10.04 -1.31
N ARG A 102 -26.95 -9.97 -0.39
CA ARG A 102 -26.76 -9.77 1.06
C ARG A 102 -27.78 -10.67 1.79
N PRO A 103 -27.48 -11.18 3.00
CA PRO A 103 -26.28 -10.96 3.81
C PRO A 103 -25.06 -11.74 3.31
N MET A 104 -23.87 -11.35 3.75
CA MET A 104 -22.60 -12.03 3.46
C MET A 104 -22.16 -12.78 4.72
N SER A 105 -21.56 -13.97 4.57
CA SER A 105 -21.06 -14.72 5.72
C SER A 105 -19.97 -13.90 6.43
N PRO A 106 -19.91 -13.89 7.78
CA PRO A 106 -18.79 -13.32 8.51
C PRO A 106 -17.46 -14.05 8.19
N ASN A 107 -17.51 -15.31 7.76
CA ASN A 107 -16.34 -16.04 7.28
C ASN A 107 -16.25 -15.92 5.76
N VAL A 108 -15.12 -15.41 5.27
CA VAL A 108 -14.87 -15.24 3.83
C VAL A 108 -14.79 -16.55 3.06
N GLU A 109 -14.49 -17.67 3.75
CA GLU A 109 -14.35 -19.01 3.16
C GLU A 109 -15.69 -19.63 2.75
N ASP A 110 -16.79 -19.25 3.43
CA ASP A 110 -18.13 -19.79 3.16
C ASP A 110 -18.76 -19.18 1.88
N GLY A 111 -18.16 -18.11 1.35
CA GLY A 111 -18.57 -17.47 0.10
C GLY A 111 -20.05 -17.06 0.10
N SER A 112 -20.83 -17.69 -0.78
CA SER A 112 -22.27 -17.43 -0.94
C SER A 112 -23.19 -18.40 -0.22
N LEU A 113 -22.65 -19.26 0.63
CA LEU A 113 -23.44 -20.20 1.41
C LEU A 113 -24.14 -19.47 2.56
N ILE A 114 -25.47 -19.51 2.55
CA ILE A 114 -26.30 -19.09 3.68
C ILE A 114 -26.83 -20.37 4.32
N TYR A 115 -26.28 -20.72 5.47
CA TYR A 115 -26.69 -21.90 6.22
C TYR A 115 -27.11 -21.49 7.63
N TYR A 116 -28.36 -21.79 7.97
CA TYR A 116 -28.91 -21.58 9.30
C TYR A 116 -29.93 -22.67 9.62
N ALA A 117 -30.12 -22.91 10.92
CA ALA A 117 -31.17 -23.78 11.43
C ALA A 117 -32.29 -22.90 11.99
N ALA A 118 -33.52 -23.09 11.53
CA ALA A 118 -34.66 -22.22 11.87
C ALA A 118 -35.09 -22.32 13.35
N ASP A 119 -34.72 -23.41 14.01
CA ASP A 119 -34.92 -23.66 15.45
C ASP A 119 -33.85 -22.99 16.33
N ASN A 120 -32.69 -22.64 15.75
CA ASN A 120 -31.58 -22.03 16.48
C ASN A 120 -31.56 -20.51 16.28
N ALA A 121 -32.10 -19.79 17.26
CA ALA A 121 -32.18 -18.33 17.25
C ALA A 121 -30.82 -17.64 17.06
N THR A 122 -29.74 -18.16 17.65
CA THR A 122 -28.40 -17.56 17.58
C THR A 122 -27.81 -17.62 16.18
N ASN A 123 -28.08 -18.70 15.43
CA ASN A 123 -27.62 -18.82 14.05
C ASN A 123 -28.36 -17.84 13.13
N VAL A 124 -29.68 -17.74 13.28
CA VAL A 124 -30.51 -16.77 12.54
C VAL A 124 -30.09 -15.33 12.87
N GLU A 125 -29.83 -15.04 14.15
CA GLU A 125 -29.45 -13.71 14.63
C GLU A 125 -28.22 -13.17 13.91
N ALA A 126 -27.20 -14.00 13.68
CA ALA A 126 -25.98 -13.62 12.97
C ALA A 126 -26.28 -13.07 11.56
N TRP A 127 -27.17 -13.73 10.80
CA TRP A 127 -27.57 -13.30 9.46
C TRP A 127 -28.46 -12.06 9.49
N THR A 128 -29.41 -12.01 10.43
CA THR A 128 -30.33 -10.87 10.56
C THR A 128 -29.62 -9.59 11.00
N THR A 129 -28.59 -9.69 11.82
CA THR A 129 -27.81 -8.54 12.29
C THR A 129 -27.04 -7.90 11.14
N GLU A 130 -26.43 -8.69 10.24
CA GLU A 130 -25.78 -8.16 9.03
C GLU A 130 -26.79 -7.53 8.06
N LEU A 131 -27.98 -8.12 7.93
CA LEU A 131 -29.08 -7.52 7.17
C LEU A 131 -29.53 -6.19 7.79
N ASP A 132 -29.73 -6.13 9.10
CA ASP A 132 -30.16 -4.92 9.79
C ASP A 132 -29.11 -3.81 9.70
N LYS A 133 -27.82 -4.17 9.79
CA LYS A 133 -26.71 -3.24 9.59
C LYS A 133 -26.68 -2.69 8.17
N PHE A 134 -26.89 -3.52 7.15
CA PHE A 134 -27.00 -3.07 5.76
C PHE A 134 -28.21 -2.16 5.55
N LEU A 135 -29.36 -2.54 6.12
CA LEU A 135 -30.61 -1.80 5.97
C LEU A 135 -30.68 -0.52 6.83
N ALA A 136 -29.83 -0.38 7.85
CA ALA A 136 -29.83 0.78 8.76
C ALA A 136 -29.70 2.12 8.01
N VAL A 137 -28.83 2.18 7.00
CA VAL A 137 -28.67 3.37 6.15
C VAL A 137 -29.97 3.67 5.40
N TYR A 138 -30.66 2.65 4.86
CA TYR A 138 -31.91 2.82 4.13
C TYR A 138 -33.10 3.21 5.02
N LYS A 139 -33.08 2.84 6.31
CA LYS A 139 -34.09 3.24 7.29
C LYS A 139 -33.97 4.72 7.64
N ASN A 140 -32.75 5.27 7.64
CA ASN A 140 -32.50 6.68 7.97
C ASN A 140 -32.15 7.52 6.73
N LYS A 141 -33.15 8.23 6.21
CA LYS A 141 -33.00 9.09 5.02
C LYS A 141 -31.87 10.10 5.12
N THR A 142 -31.52 10.60 6.31
CA THR A 142 -30.45 11.60 6.44
C THR A 142 -29.06 11.04 6.17
N LEU A 143 -28.90 9.71 6.21
CA LEU A 143 -27.63 9.04 5.92
C LEU A 143 -27.42 8.75 4.42
N LEU A 144 -28.43 8.99 3.58
CA LEU A 144 -28.31 8.78 2.14
C LEU A 144 -27.74 10.02 1.43
N PRO A 145 -26.91 9.84 0.38
CA PRO A 145 -26.35 10.95 -0.41
C PRO A 145 -27.43 11.93 -0.93
N ASP A 146 -28.56 11.40 -1.37
CA ASP A 146 -29.70 12.19 -1.90
C ASP A 146 -30.85 12.35 -0.90
N LYS A 147 -30.59 12.17 0.40
CA LYS A 147 -31.60 12.25 1.47
C LYS A 147 -32.86 11.38 1.22
N GLY A 148 -32.69 10.29 0.46
CA GLY A 148 -33.79 9.39 0.08
C GLY A 148 -34.75 9.93 -0.99
N ASN A 149 -34.37 10.97 -1.75
CA ASN A 149 -35.20 11.51 -2.84
C ASN A 149 -35.49 10.48 -3.95
N ASN A 150 -34.56 9.54 -4.16
CA ASN A 150 -34.71 8.46 -5.14
C ASN A 150 -35.43 7.22 -4.57
N GLN A 151 -35.94 7.27 -3.33
CA GLN A 151 -36.68 6.18 -2.72
C GLN A 151 -38.19 6.43 -2.82
N GLN A 152 -38.94 5.45 -3.30
CA GLN A 152 -40.40 5.45 -3.24
C GLN A 152 -40.89 4.32 -2.34
N LYS A 153 -41.78 4.64 -1.40
CA LYS A 153 -42.51 3.62 -0.64
C LYS A 153 -43.63 3.09 -1.53
N CYS A 154 -43.39 1.93 -2.13
CA CYS A 154 -44.40 1.21 -2.89
C CYS A 154 -45.05 0.14 -2.01
N GLY A 155 -46.29 -0.21 -2.32
CA GLY A 155 -47.00 -1.32 -1.70
C GLY A 155 -48.01 -1.89 -2.68
N TYR A 156 -48.68 -3.00 -2.33
CA TYR A 156 -49.68 -3.63 -3.20
C TYR A 156 -50.78 -2.65 -3.64
N ASN A 157 -51.16 -1.70 -2.77
CA ASN A 157 -52.16 -0.67 -3.06
C ASN A 157 -51.55 0.70 -3.43
N MET A 158 -50.23 0.80 -3.55
CA MET A 158 -49.50 2.05 -3.82
C MET A 158 -48.44 1.80 -4.90
N PRO A 159 -48.82 1.88 -6.19
CA PRO A 159 -47.88 1.66 -7.28
C PRO A 159 -46.81 2.76 -7.33
N PRO A 160 -45.65 2.50 -7.96
CA PRO A 160 -44.62 3.50 -8.15
C PRO A 160 -45.14 4.69 -8.96
N GLN A 161 -44.66 5.89 -8.64
CA GLN A 161 -45.03 7.11 -9.36
C GLN A 161 -44.34 7.10 -10.74
N LYS A 162 -45.11 7.20 -11.82
CA LYS A 162 -44.63 7.04 -13.20
C LYS A 162 -43.50 8.00 -13.61
N ASP A 163 -43.35 9.13 -12.92
CA ASP A 163 -42.40 10.21 -13.18
C ASP A 163 -41.07 10.09 -12.41
N LYS A 164 -40.96 9.15 -11.46
CA LYS A 164 -39.75 8.95 -10.63
C LYS A 164 -39.05 7.60 -10.86
N GLY A 165 -39.50 6.82 -11.83
CA GLY A 165 -38.76 5.64 -12.31
C GLY A 165 -37.50 6.05 -13.06
N LEU A 166 -36.50 5.17 -13.09
CA LEU A 166 -35.23 5.32 -13.80
C LEU A 166 -35.46 5.88 -15.21
N ARG A 167 -35.32 7.20 -15.39
CA ARG A 167 -35.05 7.78 -16.70
C ARG A 167 -33.68 7.26 -17.08
N GLY A 168 -33.63 6.20 -17.89
CA GLY A 168 -32.50 6.01 -18.77
C GLY A 168 -32.28 7.35 -19.47
N GLN A 169 -31.14 7.98 -19.21
CA GLN A 169 -30.77 9.14 -19.99
C GLN A 169 -30.75 8.72 -21.47
N PRO A 170 -31.50 9.37 -22.36
CA PRO A 170 -31.27 9.19 -23.78
C PRO A 170 -29.86 9.72 -24.09
N GLY A 171 -29.06 8.88 -24.74
CA GLY A 171 -27.78 9.27 -25.34
C GLY A 171 -27.97 10.18 -26.55
#